data_AF-A0A537WQ68-F1
#
_entry.id   AF-A0A537WQ68-F1
#
_cell.length_a   1.000
_cell.length_b   1.000
_cell.length_c   1.000
_cell.angle_alpha   90.00
_cell.angle_beta   90.00
_cell.angle_gamma   90.00
#
_symmetry.space_group_name_H-M   'P 1'
#
loop_
_entity.id
_entity.type
_entity.pdbx_description
1 polymer ?
#
loop_
_entity_poly.entity_id
_entity_poly.type
_entity_poly.pdbx_seq_one_letter_code
_entity_poly.pdbx_strand_id
1 'polypeptide(L)'
;MTLLKRVLYWGAGLTVASAVGLVLFPSLILHQVFEQNHISEYAWIRIAGIEGVGLAMLMVLVAHHIEDLWWFSWAFALTSGGIALYSTLKALFDVPTDSSSIVWWLIAGTTGAFAAALLVGLAMTGTERRAL
;
A
#
# COMPACT_ATOMS: atom_id res chain seq x y z
N MET A 1 12.63 4.54 -17.42
CA MET A 1 12.11 4.49 -16.03
C MET A 1 10.64 4.90 -15.92
N THR A 2 9.93 4.98 -17.05
CA THR A 2 8.58 5.56 -17.12
C THR A 2 7.53 4.69 -16.43
N LEU A 3 7.70 3.36 -16.50
CA LEU A 3 6.80 2.41 -15.83
C LEU A 3 6.88 2.55 -14.31
N LEU A 4 8.09 2.51 -13.73
CA LEU A 4 8.29 2.63 -12.28
C LEU A 4 7.73 3.96 -11.75
N LYS A 5 8.00 5.07 -12.45
CA LYS A 5 7.45 6.39 -12.11
C LYS A 5 5.92 6.39 -12.13
N ARG A 6 5.30 5.80 -13.14
CA ARG A 6 3.83 5.70 -13.26
C ARG A 6 3.22 4.87 -12.14
N VAL A 7 3.84 3.72 -11.81
CA VAL A 7 3.41 2.87 -10.70
C VAL A 7 3.49 3.65 -9.39
N LEU A 8 4.59 4.35 -9.11
CA LEU A 8 4.71 5.15 -7.89
C LEU A 8 3.65 6.23 -7.74
N TYR A 9 3.28 6.94 -8.82
CA TYR A 9 2.19 7.92 -8.76
C TYR A 9 0.83 7.27 -8.48
N TRP A 10 0.55 6.13 -9.10
CA TRP A 10 -0.67 5.37 -8.81
C TRP A 10 -0.71 4.87 -7.37
N GLY A 11 0.42 4.36 -6.88
CA GLY A 11 0.60 3.97 -5.49
C GLY A 11 0.34 5.12 -4.54
N ALA A 12 0.98 6.27 -4.77
CA ALA A 12 0.79 7.46 -3.97
C ALA A 12 -0.67 7.90 -3.91
N GLY A 13 -1.36 7.92 -5.05
CA GLY A 13 -2.78 8.28 -5.12
C GLY A 13 -3.67 7.33 -4.32
N LEU A 14 -3.45 6.02 -4.44
CA LEU A 14 -4.20 5.02 -3.71
C LEU A 14 -3.90 5.06 -2.20
N THR A 15 -2.63 5.19 -1.84
CA THR A 15 -2.17 5.27 -0.45
C THR A 15 -2.72 6.52 0.22
N VAL A 16 -2.66 7.70 -0.41
CA VAL A 16 -3.19 8.92 0.20
C VAL A 16 -4.72 8.87 0.32
N ALA A 17 -5.43 8.33 -0.68
CA ALA A 17 -6.88 8.21 -0.63
C ALA A 17 -7.33 7.29 0.52
N SER A 18 -6.69 6.12 0.66
CA SER A 18 -6.97 5.19 1.76
C SER A 18 -6.58 5.75 3.13
N ALA A 19 -5.41 6.39 3.23
CA ALA A 19 -4.95 7.07 4.43
C ALA A 19 -5.91 8.16 4.92
N VAL A 20 -6.33 9.07 4.03
CA VAL A 20 -7.30 10.14 4.35
C VAL A 20 -8.62 9.53 4.80
N GLY A 21 -9.09 8.48 4.14
CA GLY A 21 -10.27 7.73 4.57
C GLY A 21 -10.15 7.21 5.99
N LEU A 22 -9.03 6.56 6.34
CA LEU A 22 -8.78 6.01 7.68
C LEU A 22 -8.65 7.09 8.76
N VAL A 23 -8.07 8.25 8.42
CA VAL A 23 -7.95 9.37 9.37
C VAL A 23 -9.30 10.01 9.64
N LEU A 24 -10.09 10.29 8.60
CA LEU A 24 -11.33 11.06 8.73
C LEU A 24 -12.53 10.19 9.12
N PHE A 25 -12.62 8.97 8.59
CA PHE A 25 -13.78 8.09 8.71
C PHE A 25 -13.42 6.67 9.18
N PRO A 26 -12.67 6.50 10.30
CA PRO A 26 -12.23 5.18 10.75
C PRO A 26 -13.39 4.26 11.14
N SER A 27 -14.44 4.78 11.78
CA SER A 27 -15.60 3.98 12.19
C SER A 27 -16.37 3.44 10.97
N LEU A 28 -16.58 4.27 9.96
CA LEU A 28 -17.26 3.88 8.72
C LEU A 28 -16.49 2.75 8.02
N ILE A 29 -15.19 2.94 7.83
CA ILE A 29 -14.36 1.93 7.17
C ILE A 29 -14.34 0.63 7.99
N LEU A 30 -14.08 0.71 9.29
CA LEU A 30 -13.90 -0.51 10.08
C LEU A 30 -15.20 -1.27 10.35
N HIS A 31 -16.32 -0.57 10.54
CA HIS A 31 -17.60 -1.23 10.85
C HIS A 31 -18.36 -1.62 9.59
N GLN A 32 -18.37 -0.79 8.55
CA GLN A 32 -19.16 -1.05 7.34
C GLN A 32 -18.39 -1.84 6.29
N VAL A 33 -17.07 -1.65 6.19
CA VAL A 33 -16.24 -2.36 5.21
C VAL A 33 -15.62 -3.59 5.85
N PHE A 34 -14.92 -3.43 6.97
CA PHE A 34 -14.19 -4.53 7.62
C PHE A 34 -15.04 -5.38 8.58
N GLU A 35 -16.28 -4.94 8.88
CA GLU A 35 -17.24 -5.57 9.81
C GLU A 35 -16.72 -5.72 11.26
N GLN A 36 -15.68 -4.96 11.62
CA GLN A 36 -15.04 -5.00 12.94
C GLN A 36 -15.83 -4.20 13.98
N ASN A 37 -16.74 -4.87 14.69
CA ASN A 37 -17.68 -4.25 15.62
C ASN A 37 -17.14 -4.03 17.05
N HIS A 38 -15.92 -4.50 17.37
CA HIS A 38 -15.36 -4.48 18.72
C HIS A 38 -14.07 -3.65 18.84
N ILE A 39 -14.05 -2.43 18.28
CA ILE A 39 -12.90 -1.51 18.39
C ILE A 39 -13.23 -0.43 19.43
N SER A 40 -12.56 -0.45 20.59
CA SER A 40 -12.83 0.54 21.64
C SER A 40 -12.20 1.91 21.37
N GLU A 41 -11.12 1.97 20.56
CA GLU A 41 -10.44 3.22 20.22
C GLU A 41 -9.83 3.19 18.82
N TYR A 42 -9.95 4.31 18.08
CA TYR A 42 -9.45 4.45 16.70
C TYR A 42 -8.10 5.17 16.61
N ALA A 43 -7.43 5.49 17.72
CA ALA A 43 -6.22 6.30 17.75
C ALA A 43 -5.11 5.69 16.88
N TRP A 44 -4.83 4.40 17.04
CA TRP A 44 -3.84 3.69 16.23
C TRP A 44 -4.16 3.66 14.74
N ILE A 45 -5.43 3.56 14.36
CA ILE A 45 -5.85 3.61 12.95
C ILE A 45 -5.60 5.01 12.35
N ARG A 46 -5.88 6.07 13.12
CA ARG A 46 -5.60 7.45 12.67
C ARG A 46 -4.10 7.71 12.57
N ILE A 47 -3.30 7.22 13.50
CA ILE A 47 -1.84 7.32 13.44
C ILE A 47 -1.32 6.63 12.18
N ALA A 48 -1.73 5.38 11.92
CA ALA A 48 -1.36 4.65 10.71
C ALA A 48 -1.82 5.37 9.43
N GLY A 49 -3.00 5.98 9.46
CA GLY A 49 -3.47 6.83 8.36
C GLY A 49 -2.58 8.05 8.13
N ILE A 50 -2.17 8.77 9.18
CA ILE A 50 -1.25 9.92 9.07
C ILE A 50 0.11 9.48 8.50
N GLU A 51 0.65 8.36 8.97
CA GLU A 51 1.88 7.77 8.42
C GLU A 51 1.71 7.40 6.93
N GLY A 52 0.53 6.89 6.56
CA GLY A 52 0.18 6.60 5.16
C GLY A 52 0.21 7.84 4.26
N VAL A 53 -0.24 8.99 4.75
CA VAL A 53 -0.12 10.26 3.99
C VAL A 53 1.35 10.61 3.77
N GLY A 54 2.18 10.51 4.81
CA GLY A 54 3.62 10.73 4.70
C GLY A 54 4.28 9.78 3.69
N LEU A 55 3.91 8.49 3.73
CA LEU A 55 4.40 7.48 2.79
C LEU A 55 4.00 7.82 1.34
N ALA A 56 2.77 8.29 1.11
CA ALA A 56 2.33 8.71 -0.22
C ALA A 56 3.15 9.91 -0.74
N MET A 57 3.46 10.89 0.12
CA MET A 57 4.34 12.01 -0.26
C MET A 57 5.75 11.53 -0.61
N LEU A 58 6.30 10.56 0.13
CA LEU A 58 7.58 9.94 -0.20
C LEU A 58 7.55 9.21 -1.54
N MET A 59 6.46 8.50 -1.86
CA MET A 59 6.29 7.88 -3.18
C MET A 59 6.31 8.94 -4.30
N VAL A 60 5.63 10.08 -4.12
CA VAL A 60 5.66 11.20 -5.08
C VAL A 60 7.06 11.77 -5.22
N LEU A 61 7.77 12.00 -4.11
CA LEU A 61 9.14 12.51 -4.13
C LEU A 61 10.07 11.58 -4.94
N VAL A 62 10.02 10.28 -4.67
CA VAL A 62 10.80 9.27 -5.40
C VAL A 62 10.38 9.21 -6.86
N ALA A 63 9.09 9.32 -7.18
CA ALA A 63 8.62 9.37 -8.57
C ALA A 63 9.12 10.61 -9.32
N HIS A 64 9.24 11.75 -8.63
CA HIS A 64 9.72 13.00 -9.22
C HIS A 64 11.23 12.94 -9.50
N HIS A 65 12.01 12.41 -8.55
CA HIS A 65 13.46 12.25 -8.62
C HIS A 65 13.88 10.81 -8.93
N ILE A 66 13.16 10.15 -9.84
CA ILE A 66 13.32 8.71 -10.07
C ILE A 66 14.71 8.32 -10.57
N GLU A 67 15.37 9.20 -11.33
CA GLU A 67 16.70 8.93 -11.89
C GLU A 67 17.75 8.75 -10.79
N ASP A 68 17.61 9.47 -9.67
CA ASP A 68 18.53 9.42 -8.53
C ASP A 68 18.04 8.44 -7.44
N LEU A 69 16.72 8.37 -7.22
CA LEU A 69 16.12 7.69 -6.07
C LEU A 69 15.40 6.38 -6.40
N TRP A 70 15.47 5.87 -7.64
CA TRP A 70 14.78 4.64 -8.04
C TRP A 70 15.01 3.46 -7.09
N TRP A 71 16.23 3.32 -6.54
CA TRP A 71 16.57 2.25 -5.60
C TRP A 71 15.70 2.29 -4.34
N PHE A 72 15.29 3.49 -3.90
CA PHE A 72 14.40 3.66 -2.75
C PHE A 72 13.01 3.06 -2.97
N SER A 73 12.64 2.77 -4.23
CA SER A 73 11.39 2.08 -4.55
C SER A 73 11.29 0.67 -3.97
N TRP A 74 12.43 0.05 -3.60
CA TRP A 74 12.46 -1.20 -2.85
C TRP A 74 11.75 -1.09 -1.51
N ALA A 75 11.80 0.06 -0.83
CA ALA A 75 11.09 0.26 0.42
C ALA A 75 9.57 0.07 0.20
N PHE A 76 9.03 0.69 -0.85
CA PHE A 76 7.60 0.57 -1.17
C PHE A 76 7.23 -0.84 -1.64
N ALA A 77 8.11 -1.52 -2.38
CA ALA A 77 7.89 -2.90 -2.80
C ALA A 77 7.85 -3.86 -1.59
N LEU A 78 8.77 -3.70 -0.64
CA LEU A 78 8.84 -4.48 0.59
C LEU A 78 7.65 -4.19 1.52
N THR A 79 7.29 -2.91 1.71
CA THR A 79 6.11 -2.55 2.51
C THR A 79 4.85 -3.15 1.92
N SER A 80 4.65 -2.99 0.61
CA SER A 80 3.45 -3.51 -0.08
C SER A 80 3.42 -5.03 -0.08
N GLY A 81 4.57 -5.67 -0.32
CA GLY A 81 4.71 -7.13 -0.26
C GLY A 81 4.48 -7.68 1.15
N GLY A 82 4.98 -7.00 2.18
CA GLY A 82 4.75 -7.36 3.58
C GLY A 82 3.28 -7.25 3.97
N ILE A 83 2.60 -6.18 3.57
CA ILE A 83 1.15 -6.02 3.77
C ILE A 83 0.38 -7.11 3.02
N ALA A 84 0.76 -7.41 1.78
CA ALA A 84 0.12 -8.46 0.98
C ALA A 84 0.27 -9.83 1.63
N LEU A 85 1.48 -10.16 2.08
CA LEU A 85 1.77 -11.42 2.76
C LEU A 85 1.00 -11.53 4.08
N TYR A 86 1.05 -10.52 4.94
CA TYR A 86 0.30 -10.51 6.20
C TYR A 86 -1.20 -10.67 5.97
N SER A 87 -1.76 -9.92 5.01
CA SER A 87 -3.19 -9.98 4.69
C SER A 87 -3.59 -11.34 4.13
N THR A 88 -2.72 -11.96 3.31
CA THR A 88 -2.94 -13.32 2.80
C THR A 88 -2.94 -14.35 3.92
N LEU A 89 -1.94 -14.28 4.83
CA LEU A 89 -1.87 -15.18 5.99
C LEU A 89 -3.11 -15.02 6.87
N LYS A 90 -3.55 -13.78 7.10
CA LYS A 90 -4.76 -13.50 7.87
C LYS A 90 -6.01 -14.07 7.20
N ALA A 91 -6.14 -13.88 5.88
CA ALA A 91 -7.24 -14.43 5.10
C ALA A 91 -7.28 -15.97 5.12
N LEU A 92 -6.12 -16.63 5.18
CA LEU A 92 -5.99 -18.09 5.15
C LEU A 92 -6.18 -18.76 6.51
N PHE A 93 -5.70 -18.14 7.59
CA PHE A 93 -5.55 -18.84 8.87
C PHE A 93 -6.30 -18.19 10.04
N ASP A 94 -6.63 -16.90 9.97
CA ASP A 94 -7.01 -16.13 11.14
C ASP A 94 -7.96 -14.97 10.80
N VAL A 95 -9.04 -15.28 10.06
CA VAL A 95 -10.12 -14.29 9.87
C VAL A 95 -10.97 -14.29 11.14
N PRO A 96 -11.01 -13.17 11.91
CA PRO A 96 -11.87 -13.08 13.08
C PRO A 96 -13.33 -13.31 12.67
N THR A 97 -14.11 -13.99 13.51
CA THR A 97 -15.54 -14.24 13.26
C THR A 97 -16.36 -12.97 13.02
N ASP A 98 -15.88 -11.83 13.52
CA ASP A 98 -16.46 -10.50 13.33
C ASP A 98 -15.68 -9.68 12.26
N SER A 99 -15.20 -10.32 11.19
CA SER A 99 -14.52 -9.59 10.11
C SER A 99 -14.71 -10.25 8.75
N SER A 100 -14.91 -9.41 7.72
CA SER A 100 -15.09 -9.90 6.36
C SER A 100 -13.81 -10.49 5.76
N SER A 101 -13.82 -11.79 5.46
CA SER A 101 -12.70 -12.49 4.78
C SER A 101 -12.36 -11.89 3.41
N ILE A 102 -13.37 -11.38 2.69
CA ILE A 102 -13.21 -10.81 1.34
C ILE A 102 -12.32 -9.57 1.38
N VAL A 103 -12.42 -8.75 2.43
CA VAL A 103 -11.63 -7.51 2.55
C VAL A 103 -10.14 -7.83 2.69
N TRP A 104 -9.79 -8.88 3.44
CA TRP A 104 -8.40 -9.32 3.55
C TRP A 104 -7.83 -9.80 2.22
N TRP A 105 -8.63 -10.49 1.41
CA TRP A 105 -8.25 -10.86 0.04
C TRP A 105 -8.11 -9.65 -0.88
N LEU A 106 -8.99 -8.65 -0.77
CA LEU A 106 -8.89 -7.41 -1.56
C LEU A 106 -7.62 -6.63 -1.22
N ILE A 107 -7.27 -6.54 0.06
CA ILE A 107 -6.01 -5.90 0.49
C ILE A 107 -4.82 -6.70 -0.02
N ALA A 108 -4.81 -8.02 0.18
CA ALA A 108 -3.76 -8.91 -0.29
C ALA A 108 -3.54 -8.77 -1.80
N GLY A 109 -4.63 -8.82 -2.57
CA GLY A 109 -4.59 -8.69 -4.03
C GLY A 109 -4.11 -7.33 -4.49
N THR A 110 -4.66 -6.24 -3.92
CA THR A 110 -4.31 -4.88 -4.33
C THR A 110 -2.87 -4.53 -3.99
N THR A 111 -2.44 -4.82 -2.75
CA THR A 111 -1.05 -4.56 -2.31
C THR A 111 -0.05 -5.51 -2.97
N GLY A 112 -0.44 -6.76 -3.22
CA GLY A 112 0.37 -7.73 -3.96
C GLY A 112 0.56 -7.35 -5.43
N ALA A 113 -0.51 -6.92 -6.11
CA ALA A 113 -0.43 -6.40 -7.47
C ALA A 113 0.46 -5.16 -7.55
N PHE A 114 0.36 -4.27 -6.56
CA PHE A 114 1.20 -3.08 -6.47
C PHE A 114 2.68 -3.44 -6.23
N ALA A 115 2.96 -4.36 -5.32
CA ALA A 115 4.32 -4.88 -5.07
C ALA A 115 4.91 -5.52 -6.34
N ALA A 116 4.13 -6.36 -7.03
CA ALA A 116 4.53 -6.98 -8.28
C ALA A 116 4.82 -5.93 -9.37
N ALA A 117 3.97 -4.91 -9.51
CA ALA A 117 4.18 -3.83 -10.47
C ALA A 117 5.46 -3.02 -10.17
N LEU A 118 5.76 -2.76 -8.89
CA LEU A 118 7.00 -2.12 -8.47
C LEU A 118 8.23 -2.99 -8.78
N LEU A 119 8.15 -4.31 -8.52
CA LEU A 119 9.23 -5.25 -8.83
C LEU A 119 9.49 -5.35 -10.34
N VAL A 120 8.44 -5.40 -11.16
CA VAL A 120 8.55 -5.36 -12.62
C VAL A 120 9.18 -4.04 -13.08
N GLY A 121 8.71 -2.92 -12.52
CA GLY A 121 9.28 -1.60 -12.79
C GLY A 121 10.77 -1.53 -12.44
N LEU A 122 11.17 -2.05 -11.27
CA LEU A 122 12.55 -2.14 -10.81
C LEU A 122 13.40 -3.05 -11.71
N ALA A 123 12.90 -4.22 -12.08
CA ALA A 123 13.62 -5.13 -13.00
C ALA A 123 13.89 -4.48 -14.36
N MET A 124 12.93 -3.70 -14.87
CA MET A 124 13.07 -2.95 -16.12
C MET A 124 14.03 -1.75 -16.01
N THR A 125 14.23 -1.17 -14.83
CA THR A 125 15.20 -0.06 -14.70
C THR A 125 16.63 -0.49 -15.07
N GLY A 126 17.00 -1.74 -14.82
CA GLY A 126 18.32 -2.30 -15.18
C GLY A 126 18.53 -2.43 -16.70
N THR A 127 17.48 -2.62 -17.48
CA THR A 127 17.56 -2.69 -18.95
C THR A 127 17.50 -1.30 -19.58
N GLU A 128 16.65 -0.42 -19.06
CA GLU A 128 16.51 0.97 -19.56
C GLU A 128 17.77 1.82 -19.31
N ARG A 129 18.52 1.57 -18.23
CA ARG A 129 19.75 2.31 -17.91
C ARG A 129 20.95 1.91 -18.78
N ARG A 130 20.92 0.73 -19.40
CA ARG A 130 22.00 0.26 -20.30
C ARG A 130 21.80 0.72 -21.75
N ALA A 131 20.62 1.22 -22.08
CA ALA A 131 20.25 1.67 -23.42
C ALA A 131 20.46 3.18 -23.65
N LEU A 132 20.88 3.91 -22.61
CA LEU A 132 21.31 5.32 -22.63
C LEU A 132 22.82 5.38 -22.41
#